data_AF-A0AA38C553-F1
#
_entry.id   AF-A0AA38C553-F1
#
_cell.length_a   1.000
_cell.length_b   1.000
_cell.length_c   1.000
_cell.angle_alpha   90.00
_cell.angle_beta   90.00
_cell.angle_gamma   90.00
#
_symmetry.space_group_name_H-M   'P 1'
#
loop_
_entity.id
_entity.type
_entity.pdbx_description
1 polymer ?
#
loop_
_entity_poly.entity_id
_entity_poly.type
_entity_poly.pdbx_seq_one_letter_code
_entity_poly.pdbx_strand_id
1 'polypeptide(L)' 'LSIQSRYNIPQLAKKFKVYAVDLLGFGWSEKAIIDYSAFVWRNQVSDFLKEIVKEPAILVGN' A
#
# COMPACT_ATOMS: atom_id res chain seq x y z
N LEU A 1 10.16 -0.02 -1.49
CA LEU A 1 9.85 -0.87 -2.67
C LEU A 1 9.39 -2.20 -2.13
N SER A 2 8.08 -2.49 -2.15
CA SER A 2 7.56 -3.75 -1.61
C SER A 2 8.11 -4.93 -2.42
N ILE A 3 8.89 -5.78 -1.78
CA ILE A 3 9.61 -6.89 -2.42
C ILE A 3 8.63 -7.91 -3.02
N GLN A 4 7.46 -8.06 -2.40
CA GLN A 4 6.42 -9.02 -2.77
C GLN A 4 5.88 -8.78 -4.20
N SER A 5 5.68 -7.52 -4.58
CA SER A 5 5.07 -7.17 -5.87
C SER A 5 6.09 -6.81 -6.95
N ARG A 6 7.39 -7.06 -6.73
CA ARG A 6 8.49 -6.62 -7.61
C ARG A 6 8.37 -7.08 -9.06
N TYR A 7 7.72 -8.23 -9.32
CA TYR A 7 7.53 -8.75 -10.67
C TYR A 7 6.26 -8.23 -11.34
N ASN A 8 5.23 -7.89 -10.56
CA ASN A 8 3.94 -7.41 -11.06
C ASN A 8 4.00 -5.92 -11.41
N ILE A 9 4.69 -5.12 -10.58
CA ILE A 9 4.77 -3.66 -10.72
C ILE A 9 5.28 -3.25 -12.12
N PRO A 10 6.40 -3.78 -12.66
CA PRO A 10 6.90 -3.34 -13.97
C PRO A 10 5.94 -3.64 -15.12
N GLN A 11 5.13 -4.69 -15.03
CA GLN A 11 4.16 -5.03 -16.08
C GLN A 11 2.91 -4.17 -15.98
N LEU A 12 2.40 -3.96 -14.77
CA LEU A 12 1.23 -3.11 -14.53
C LEU A 12 1.53 -1.62 -14.79
N ALA A 13 2.74 -1.18 -14.45
CA ALA A 13 3.20 0.20 -14.65
C ALA A 13 3.24 0.63 -16.13
N LYS A 14 3.20 -0.31 -17.08
CA LYS A 14 3.09 0.00 -18.52
C LYS A 14 1.75 0.62 -18.91
N LYS A 15 0.69 0.34 -18.13
CA LYS A 15 -0.70 0.74 -18.45
C LYS A 15 -1.36 1.54 -17.34
N PHE A 16 -0.90 1.41 -16.10
CA PHE A 16 -1.52 2.00 -14.93
C PHE A 16 -0.48 2.70 -14.07
N LYS A 17 -0.93 3.69 -13.29
CA LYS A 17 -0.15 4.22 -12.18
C LYS A 17 -0.21 3.21 -11.02
N VAL A 18 0.94 2.66 -10.65
CA VAL A 18 1.02 1.60 -9.64
C VAL A 18 1.68 2.14 -8.38
N TYR A 19 1.00 1.95 -7.25
CA TYR A 19 1.53 2.27 -5.92
C TYR A 19 1.82 0.98 -5.16
N ALA A 20 3.05 0.86 -4.64
CA ALA A 20 3.45 -0.23 -3.76
C ALA A 20 3.67 0.33 -2.36
N VAL A 21 2.67 0.16 -1.50
CA VAL A 21 2.64 0.72 -0.14
C VAL A 21 3.13 -0.33 0.85
N ASP A 22 4.11 0.02 1.67
CA ASP A 22 4.49 -0.75 2.84
C ASP A 22 3.57 -0.34 4.01
N LEU A 23 2.82 -1.29 4.58
CA LEU A 23 1.92 -1.02 5.70
C LEU A 23 2.70 -0.70 6.98
N LEU A 24 2.09 0.01 7.92
CA LEU A 24 2.71 0.30 9.22
C LEU A 24 3.14 -1.00 9.91
N GLY A 25 4.39 -1.06 10.39
CA GLY A 25 5.00 -2.27 10.94
C GLY A 25 5.69 -3.17 9.91
N PHE A 26 5.58 -2.91 8.60
CA PHE A 26 6.12 -3.74 7.53
C PHE A 26 7.16 -3.02 6.68
N GLY A 27 8.11 -3.79 6.14
CA GLY A 27 9.07 -3.32 5.16
C GLY A 27 9.87 -2.11 5.65
N TRP A 28 9.76 -1.01 4.92
CA TRP A 28 10.42 0.26 5.20
C TRP A 28 9.56 1.25 6.00
N SER A 29 8.32 0.89 6.31
CA SER A 29 7.45 1.73 7.13
C SER A 29 7.83 1.66 8.60
N GLU A 30 7.42 2.69 9.35
CA GLU A 30 7.71 2.80 10.78
C GLU A 30 7.17 1.58 11.56
N LYS A 31 7.95 1.11 12.53
CA LYS A 31 7.56 0.04 13.46
C LYS A 31 7.12 0.65 14.78
N ALA A 32 6.02 1.39 14.71
CA ALA A 32 5.44 2.06 15.88
C ALA A 32 5.06 1.03 16.96
N ILE A 33 5.23 1.39 18.23
CA ILE A 33 4.78 0.57 19.35
C ILE A 33 3.29 0.87 19.57
N ILE A 34 2.45 0.19 18.81
CA ILE A 34 0.99 0.31 18.86
C ILE A 34 0.35 -1.08 18.81
N ASP A 35 -0.93 -1.13 19.18
CA ASP A 35 -1.75 -2.33 18.97
C ASP A 35 -2.13 -2.44 17.48
N TYR A 36 -1.36 -3.25 16.76
CA TYR A 36 -1.63 -3.56 15.37
C TYR A 36 -2.94 -4.34 15.24
N SER A 37 -3.85 -3.81 14.43
CA SER A 37 -5.11 -4.47 14.09
C SER A 37 -5.45 -4.26 12.62
N ALA A 38 -6.34 -5.11 12.09
CA ALA A 38 -6.84 -4.96 10.72
C ALA A 38 -7.43 -3.56 10.46
N PHE A 39 -7.99 -2.91 11.48
CA PHE A 39 -8.53 -1.56 11.38
C PHE A 39 -7.44 -0.50 11.15
N VAL A 40 -6.27 -0.65 11.77
CA VAL A 40 -5.13 0.26 11.58
C VAL A 40 -4.71 0.27 10.12
N TRP A 41 -4.47 -0.90 9.52
CA TRP A 41 -4.05 -0.99 8.12
C TRP A 41 -5.16 -0.62 7.15
N ARG A 42 -6.41 -0.98 7.43
CA ARG A 42 -7.56 -0.54 6.63
C ARG A 42 -7.65 0.98 6.56
N ASN A 43 -7.54 1.67 7.71
CA ASN A 43 -7.61 3.12 7.76
C ASN A 43 -6.42 3.74 7.03
N GLN A 44 -5.21 3.24 7.29
CA GLN A 44 -4.00 3.68 6.57
C GLN A 44 -4.18 3.62 5.05
N VAL A 45 -4.69 2.50 4.52
CA VAL A 45 -4.93 2.35 3.08
C VAL A 45 -6.05 3.28 2.62
N SER A 46 -7.14 3.42 3.39
CA SER A 46 -8.22 4.35 3.04
C SER A 46 -7.74 5.80 2.95
N ASP A 47 -6.88 6.22 3.86
CA ASP A 47 -6.38 7.58 3.92
C ASP A 47 -5.38 7.81 2.80
N PHE A 48 -4.51 6.84 2.51
CA PHE A 48 -3.63 6.88 1.34
C PHE A 48 -4.41 7.06 0.03
N LEU A 49 -5.53 6.34 -0.14
CA LEU A 49 -6.38 6.48 -1.32
C LEU A 49 -7.00 7.88 -1.43
N LYS A 50 -7.49 8.43 -0.33
CA LYS A 50 -8.16 9.75 -0.30
C LYS A 50 -7.18 10.91 -0.45
N GLU A 51 -6.01 10.81 0.17
CA GLU A 51 -5.08 11.92 0.29
C GLU A 51 -3.99 11.92 -0.79
N ILE A 52 -3.59 10.74 -1.26
CA ILE A 52 -2.48 10.60 -2.22
C ILE A 52 -2.98 10.20 -3.61
N VAL A 53 -3.86 9.19 -3.69
CA VAL A 53 -4.32 8.66 -4.99
C VAL A 53 -5.38 9.59 -5.61
N LYS A 54 -6.39 10.01 -4.84
CA LYS A 54 -7.44 10.97 -5.23
C LYS A 54 -8.26 10.58 -6.48
N GLU A 55 -8.17 9.34 -6.93
CA GLU A 55 -8.87 8.80 -8.10
C GLU A 55 -9.36 7.37 -7.82
N PRO A 56 -10.36 6.86 -8.56
CA PRO A 56 -10.79 5.47 -8.44
C PRO A 56 -9.62 4.51 -8.65
N ALA A 57 -9.38 3.63 -7.68
CA ALA A 57 -8.23 2.74 -7.65
C ALA A 57 -8.62 1.29 -7.41
N ILE A 58 -7.81 0.37 -7.92
CA ILE A 58 -7.93 -1.08 -7.69
C ILE A 58 -6.95 -1.46 -6.59
N LEU A 59 -7.45 -2.10 -5.53
CA LEU A 59 -6.62 -2.64 -4.47
C LEU A 59 -6.29 -4.11 -4.74
N VAL A 60 -5.03 -4.46 -4.58
CA VAL A 60 -4.54 -5.84 -4.67
C VAL A 60 -3.71 -6.12 -3.41
N GLY A 61 -4.10 -7.14 -2.64
CA GLY A 61 -3.43 -7.55 -1.41
C GLY A 61 -3.34 -9.07 -1.32
N ASN A 62 -2.35 -9.55 -0.56
CA ASN A 62 -2.11 -10.96 -0.24
C ASN A 62 -1.88 -11.09 1.27
#